data_AF-X1T9W1-F1
#
_entry.id   AF-X1T9W1-F1
#
_cell.length_a   1.000
_cell.length_b   1.000
_cell.length_c   1.000
_cell.angle_alpha   90.00
_cell.angle_beta   90.00
_cell.angle_gamma   90.00
#
_symmetry.space_group_name_H-M   'P 1'
#
loop_
_entity.id
_entity.type
_entity.pdbx_description
1 polymer ?
#
loop_
_entity_poly.entity_id
_entity_poly.type
_entity_poly.pdbx_seq_one_letter_code
_entity_poly.pdbx_strand_id
1 'polypeptide(L)' 'MVCDLFHVGHLKFLRAAKEHCDYLIVGVLTDEAVRAYKRQPVMPLNERVEIVRALRCVNKV' A
#
# COMPACT_ATOMS: atom_id res chain seq x y z
N MET A 1 0.10 -5.25 1.59
CA MET A 1 1.45 -4.63 1.55
C MET A 1 1.65 -3.70 2.74
N VAL A 2 2.89 -3.29 3.05
CA VAL A 2 3.12 -2.33 4.15
C VAL A 2 2.99 -0.88 3.68
N CYS A 3 3.49 -0.52 2.49
CA CYS A 3 3.46 0.87 1.98
C CYS A 3 4.11 1.91 2.89
N ASP A 4 5.05 1.50 3.73
CA ASP A 4 5.83 2.44 4.54
C ASP A 4 6.85 3.19 3.67
N LEU A 5 7.11 4.46 3.99
CA LEU A 5 8.00 5.34 3.23
C LEU A 5 7.76 5.24 1.71
N PHE A 6 6.53 5.55 1.29
CA PHE A 6 6.08 5.30 -0.07
C PHE A 6 7.02 5.92 -1.13
N HIS A 7 7.48 5.12 -2.09
CA HIS A 7 8.40 5.53 -3.14
C HIS A 7 7.99 4.95 -4.50
N VAL A 8 8.71 5.34 -5.56
CA VAL A 8 8.40 4.96 -6.95
C VAL A 8 8.32 3.44 -7.20
N GLY A 9 8.99 2.63 -6.36
CA GLY A 9 8.92 1.16 -6.45
C GLY A 9 7.52 0.64 -6.18
N HIS A 10 6.87 1.12 -5.11
CA HIS A 10 5.47 0.78 -4.81
C HIS A 10 4.54 1.23 -5.93
N LEU A 11 4.73 2.44 -6.46
CA LEU A 11 3.92 2.97 -7.55
C LEU A 11 4.04 2.11 -8.82
N LYS A 12 5.27 1.74 -9.21
CA LYS A 12 5.51 0.87 -10.38
C LYS A 12 4.85 -0.49 -10.20
N PHE A 13 5.00 -1.10 -9.02
CA PHE A 13 4.36 -2.37 -8.70
C PHE A 13 2.82 -2.29 -8.83
N LEU A 14 2.20 -1.26 -8.24
CA LEU A 14 0.75 -1.10 -8.29
C LEU A 14 0.23 -0.77 -9.70
N ARG A 15 0.97 -0.01 -10.50
CA ARG A 15 0.63 0.24 -11.90
C ARG A 15 0.69 -1.03 -12.74
N ALA A 16 1.75 -1.83 -12.60
CA ALA A 16 1.86 -3.11 -13.27
C ALA A 16 0.71 -4.05 -12.86
N ALA A 17 0.36 -4.11 -11.56
CA ALA A 17 -0.78 -4.90 -11.10
C ALA A 17 -2.11 -4.43 -11.74
N LYS A 18 -2.29 -3.12 -11.95
CA LYS A 18 -3.48 -2.55 -12.59
C LYS A 18 -3.60 -2.94 -14.07
N GLU A 19 -2.50 -3.17 -14.77
CA GLU A 19 -2.52 -3.63 -16.17
C GLU A 19 -3.13 -5.03 -16.33
N HIS A 20 -3.22 -5.80 -15.24
CA HIS A 20 -3.79 -7.14 -15.23
C HIS A 20 -5.23 -7.20 -14.68
N CYS A 21 -5.88 -6.06 -14.38
CA CYS A 21 -7.23 -6.07 -13.83
C CYS A 21 -8.03 -4.78 -14.06
N ASP A 22 -9.35 -4.91 -14.24
CA ASP A 22 -10.26 -3.76 -14.35
C ASP A 22 -10.52 -3.08 -13.00
N TYR A 23 -10.31 -3.79 -11.88
CA TYR A 23 -10.53 -3.30 -10.53
C TYR A 23 -9.43 -3.77 -9.57
N LEU A 24 -8.68 -2.84 -8.98
CA LEU A 24 -7.55 -3.12 -8.09
C LEU A 24 -7.90 -2.77 -6.64
N ILE A 25 -7.85 -3.77 -5.76
CA ILE A 25 -7.98 -3.62 -4.30
C ILE A 25 -6.60 -3.80 -3.67
N VAL A 26 -6.20 -2.87 -2.78
CA VAL A 26 -4.89 -2.91 -2.13
C VAL A 26 -5.03 -2.98 -0.61
N GLY A 27 -4.80 -4.16 -0.04
CA GLY A 27 -4.75 -4.30 1.42
C GLY A 27 -3.47 -3.70 2.01
N VAL A 28 -3.61 -2.82 2.99
CA VAL A 28 -2.51 -2.24 3.78
C VAL A 28 -2.47 -2.90 5.16
N LEU A 29 -1.31 -3.46 5.53
CA LEU A 29 -1.15 -4.18 6.80
C LEU A 29 -1.12 -3.19 7.98
N THR A 30 -1.79 -3.57 9.08
CA THR A 30 -1.79 -2.81 10.33
C THR A 30 -0.40 -2.82 10.98
N ASP A 31 -0.15 -1.85 11.88
CA ASP A 31 1.14 -1.73 12.55
C ASP A 31 1.42 -2.97 13.44
N GLU A 32 0.39 -3.54 14.06
CA GLU A 32 0.47 -4.78 14.85
C GLU A 32 0.82 -5.98 13.98
N ALA A 33 0.16 -6.11 12.83
CA ALA A 33 0.41 -7.21 11.90
C ALA A 33 1.85 -7.17 11.37
N VAL A 34 2.37 -5.98 11.06
CA VAL A 34 3.75 -5.81 10.60
C VAL A 34 4.76 -6.15 11.69
N ARG A 35 4.51 -5.70 12.92
CA ARG A 35 5.40 -5.95 14.08
C ARG A 35 5.57 -7.44 14.39
N ALA A 36 4.60 -8.28 14.03
CA ALA A 36 4.68 -9.73 14.26
C ALA A 36 5.77 -10.45 13.44
N TYR A 37 6.25 -9.86 12.34
CA TYR A 37 7.22 -10.52 11.46
C TYR A 37 8.35 -9.62 10.94
N LYS A 38 8.31 -8.30 11.18
CA LYS A 38 9.42 -7.38 10.89
C LYS A 38 9.35 -6.10 11.73
N ARG A 39 10.31 -5.19 11.52
CA ARG A 39 10.35 -3.87 12.18
C ARG A 39 9.05 -3.09 11.96
N GLN A 40 8.65 -2.34 12.98
CA GLN A 40 7.49 -1.45 12.94
C GLN A 40 7.62 -0.42 11.80
N PRO A 41 6.52 -0.09 11.09
CA PRO A 41 6.51 1.00 10.10
C PRO A 41 6.89 2.34 10.73
N VAL A 42 7.55 3.20 9.96
CA VAL A 42 7.84 4.59 10.35
C VAL A 42 6.56 5.43 10.28
N MET A 43 5.76 5.23 9.23
CA MET A 43 4.49 5.93 9.03
C MET A 43 3.32 5.15 9.66
N PRO A 44 2.42 5.82 10.38
CA PRO A 44 1.25 5.18 10.96
C PRO A 44 0.29 4.65 9.88
N LEU A 45 -0.50 3.63 10.22
CA LEU A 45 -1.40 2.97 9.27
C LEU A 45 -2.29 3.92 8.46
N ASN A 46 -2.89 4.92 9.10
CA ASN A 46 -3.80 5.87 8.46
C ASN A 46 -3.12 6.66 7.34
N GLU A 47 -1.88 7.12 7.53
CA GLU A 47 -1.13 7.83 6.50
C GLU A 47 -0.79 6.91 5.32
N ARG A 48 -0.38 5.67 5.60
CA ARG A 48 -0.08 4.66 4.57
C ARG A 48 -1.32 4.32 3.74
N VAL A 49 -2.48 4.19 4.39
CA VAL A 49 -3.78 3.98 3.73
C VAL A 49 -4.15 5.16 2.85
N GLU A 50 -4.00 6.39 3.35
CA GLU A 50 -4.39 7.59 2.62
C GLU A 50 -3.55 7.79 1.35
N ILE A 51 -2.25 7.53 1.43
CA ILE A 51 -1.36 7.56 0.26
C ILE A 51 -1.82 6.58 -0.82
N VAL A 52 -2.11 5.33 -0.42
CA VAL A 52 -2.54 4.30 -1.38
C VAL A 52 -3.90 4.64 -1.97
N ARG A 53 -4.82 5.17 -1.16
CA ARG A 53 -6.17 5.58 -1.59
C ARG A 53 -6.13 6.70 -2.61
N ALA A 54 -5.17 7.62 -2.52
CA ALA A 54 -5.01 8.72 -3.46
C ALA A 54 -4.46 8.29 -4.84
N LEU A 55 -4.01 7.04 -5.00
CA LEU A 55 -3.45 6.57 -6.27
C LEU A 55 -4.54 6.30 -7.31
N ARG A 56 -4.44 6.95 -8.46
CA ARG A 56 -5.36 6.76 -9.61
C ARG A 56 -5.49 5.29 -10.07
N CYS A 57 -4.47 4.47 -9.88
CA CYS A 57 -4.50 3.05 -10.27
C CYS A 57 -5.18 2.14 -9.24
N VAL A 58 -5.55 2.66 -8.07
CA VAL A 58 -6.18 1.89 -6.98
C VAL A 58 -7.67 2.25 -6.91
N ASN A 59 -8.53 1.22 -6.87
CA ASN A 59 -9.97 1.41 -6.81
C ASN A 59 -10.52 1.34 -5.38
N LYS A 60 -9.89 0.51 -4.52
CA LYS A 60 -10.24 0.38 -3.10
C LYS A 60 -9.01 0.04 -2.28
N VAL A 61 -8.99 0.54 -1.05
CA VAL A 61 -8.00 0.23 -0.01
C VAL A 61 -8.72 -0.43 1.15
#